data_AF-A0A3C1E1U6-F1
#
_entry.id   AF-A0A3C1E1U6-F1
#
_cell.length_a   1.000
_cell.length_b   1.000
_cell.length_c   1.000
_cell.angle_alpha   90.00
_cell.angle_beta   90.00
_cell.angle_gamma   90.00
#
_symmetry.space_group_name_H-M   'P 1'
#
loop_
_entity.id
_entity.type
_entity.pdbx_description
1 polymer ?
#
loop_
_entity_poly.entity_id
_entity_poly.type
_entity_poly.pdbx_seq_one_letter_code
_entity_poly.pdbx_strand_id
1 'polypeptide(L)'
;DGGTVRLTSRNGKDLTAGYPELRELGTVVSATTAAVDGEIVALDSHGRPDFGLLQTRMNLTKASDVKRSARSAPVHFMAFDLLAVDGDSLLKVPYDERRARLESALKPGTSSSIQVPPSLDRSVEAAIAVSRELGMEGIVAKRRSGTYQPGARSRSWIKIKHHRMQEVVIGGWRPGNGRRASSIGSLLVGVPDGSGLRYVGRVGTGFTDRQLDDIMRTLGPLARDSPPLDGVPGADGADARWVEPALVGEVEFAEWTSGGRLRQASWRGWRPDKSPTEVRIE
;
A
#
# COMPACT_ATOMS: atom_id res chain seq x y z
N ASP A 1 26.86 -1.32 13.38
CA ASP A 1 28.02 -0.88 14.17
C ASP A 1 28.84 -2.10 14.53
N GLY A 2 30.02 -2.28 13.91
CA GLY A 2 30.90 -3.42 14.17
C GLY A 2 30.23 -4.79 14.01
N GLY A 3 29.43 -4.97 12.94
CA GLY A 3 28.67 -6.20 12.69
C GLY A 3 27.34 -6.32 13.46
N THR A 4 27.07 -5.44 14.43
CA THR A 4 25.77 -5.39 15.12
C THR A 4 24.75 -4.60 14.30
N VAL A 5 23.58 -5.19 14.09
CA VAL A 5 22.45 -4.59 13.36
C VAL A 5 21.35 -4.19 14.33
N ARG A 6 20.83 -2.98 14.17
CA ARG A 6 19.62 -2.49 14.82
C ARG A 6 18.65 -2.01 13.75
N LEU A 7 17.39 -2.45 13.84
CA LEU A 7 16.32 -2.05 12.94
C LEU A 7 15.34 -1.15 13.67
N THR A 8 15.01 -0.02 13.08
CA THR A 8 14.03 0.92 13.63
C THR A 8 12.92 1.18 12.62
N SER A 9 11.67 1.14 13.09
CA SER A 9 10.53 1.54 12.26
C SER A 9 10.52 3.06 12.05
N ARG A 10 9.69 3.52 11.11
CA ARG A 10 9.38 4.94 10.90
C ARG A 10 9.01 5.71 12.18
N ASN A 11 8.39 5.03 13.16
CA ASN A 11 7.95 5.64 14.43
C ASN A 11 8.93 5.33 15.59
N GLY A 12 10.16 4.92 15.29
CA GLY A 12 11.21 4.69 16.29
C GLY A 12 11.12 3.37 17.06
N LYS A 13 10.14 2.50 16.78
CA LYS A 13 10.06 1.16 17.40
C LYS A 13 11.22 0.28 16.95
N ASP A 14 11.82 -0.45 17.90
CA ASP A 14 12.85 -1.46 17.61
C ASP A 14 12.20 -2.70 16.96
N LEU A 15 12.70 -3.08 15.79
CA LEU A 15 12.23 -4.21 15.00
C LEU A 15 13.23 -5.37 14.97
N THR A 16 14.38 -5.24 15.63
CA THR A 16 15.56 -6.11 15.46
C THR A 16 15.27 -7.58 15.75
N ALA A 17 14.46 -7.85 16.78
CA ALA A 17 14.11 -9.23 17.16
C ALA A 17 13.11 -9.90 16.20
N GLY A 18 12.32 -9.11 15.46
CA GLY A 18 11.25 -9.61 14.58
C GLY A 18 11.76 -10.15 13.23
N TYR A 19 12.93 -9.68 12.79
CA TYR A 19 13.50 -9.94 11.46
C TYR A 19 14.96 -10.43 11.55
N PRO A 20 15.21 -11.61 12.16
CA PRO A 20 16.56 -12.14 12.33
C PRO A 20 17.33 -12.33 11.01
N GLU A 21 16.64 -12.61 9.90
CA GLU A 21 17.22 -12.73 8.56
C GLU A 21 17.91 -11.43 8.09
N LEU A 22 17.45 -10.26 8.56
CA LEU A 22 18.03 -8.97 8.18
C LEU A 22 19.30 -8.61 8.95
N ARG A 23 19.74 -9.44 9.90
CA ARG A 23 21.06 -9.31 10.54
C ARG A 23 22.20 -9.42 9.53
N GLU A 24 21.93 -10.00 8.37
CA GLU A 24 22.82 -10.01 7.20
C GLU A 24 23.32 -8.60 6.80
N LEU A 25 22.59 -7.52 7.13
CA LEU A 25 23.09 -6.14 6.96
C LEU A 25 24.47 -5.94 7.60
N GLY A 26 24.74 -6.59 8.73
CA GLY A 26 26.02 -6.47 9.43
C GLY A 26 27.18 -7.11 8.69
N THR A 27 26.92 -7.98 7.71
CA THR A 27 27.94 -8.69 6.93
C THR A 27 28.09 -8.17 5.51
N VAL A 28 27.04 -7.59 4.92
CA VAL A 28 27.06 -7.09 3.52
C VAL A 28 27.49 -5.63 3.41
N VAL A 29 27.48 -4.89 4.51
CA VAL A 29 27.95 -3.50 4.57
C VAL A 29 29.47 -3.48 4.71
N SER A 30 30.15 -2.95 3.70
CA SER A 30 31.60 -2.75 3.69
C SER A 30 32.00 -1.44 4.38
N ALA A 31 31.60 -1.28 5.65
CA ALA A 31 31.90 -0.11 6.49
C ALA A 31 31.87 -0.49 7.98
N THR A 32 32.55 0.29 8.83
CA THR A 32 32.57 0.09 10.29
C THR A 32 31.21 0.46 10.89
N THR A 33 30.67 1.61 10.45
CA THR A 33 29.35 2.08 10.84
C THR A 33 28.58 2.54 9.61
N ALA A 34 27.27 2.30 9.58
CA ALA A 34 26.39 2.80 8.53
C ALA A 34 24.96 2.96 9.05
N ALA A 35 24.24 3.93 8.50
CA ALA A 35 22.80 4.09 8.65
C ALA A 35 22.15 4.02 7.27
N VAL A 36 21.35 2.99 7.03
CA VAL A 36 20.72 2.70 5.73
C VAL A 36 19.22 2.89 5.85
N ASP A 37 18.62 3.53 4.86
CA ASP A 37 17.16 3.66 4.74
C ASP A 37 16.64 2.71 3.65
N GLY A 38 15.50 2.08 3.91
CA GLY A 38 15.00 0.98 3.09
C GLY A 38 13.60 0.51 3.49
N GLU A 39 13.08 -0.43 2.70
CA GLU A 39 11.76 -1.05 2.91
C GLU A 39 11.93 -2.54 3.25
N ILE A 40 11.25 -3.02 4.30
CA ILE A 40 11.12 -4.47 4.55
C ILE A 40 9.94 -4.97 3.73
N VAL A 41 10.15 -5.96 2.88
CA VAL A 41 9.12 -6.55 2.03
C VAL A 41 9.06 -8.06 2.20
N ALA A 42 7.88 -8.64 2.15
CA ALA A 42 7.69 -10.07 1.89
C ALA A 42 7.29 -10.21 0.42
N LEU A 43 7.81 -11.23 -0.27
CA LEU A 43 7.54 -11.43 -1.70
C LEU A 43 6.56 -12.59 -1.91
N ASP A 44 5.64 -12.44 -2.86
CA ASP A 44 4.76 -13.51 -3.31
C ASP A 44 5.49 -14.54 -4.21
N SER A 45 4.77 -15.53 -4.72
CA SER A 45 5.33 -16.56 -5.63
C SER A 45 5.84 -16.01 -6.97
N HIS A 46 5.49 -14.77 -7.32
CA HIS A 46 5.93 -14.07 -8.53
C HIS A 46 7.05 -13.05 -8.23
N GLY A 47 7.55 -13.00 -7.00
CA GLY A 47 8.61 -12.07 -6.58
C GLY A 47 8.13 -10.64 -6.34
N ARG A 48 6.81 -10.41 -6.17
CA ARG A 48 6.23 -9.08 -5.95
C ARG A 48 6.04 -8.80 -4.46
N PRO A 49 6.28 -7.56 -3.99
CA PRO A 49 5.96 -7.20 -2.61
C PRO A 49 4.49 -7.44 -2.26
N ASP A 50 4.24 -8.31 -1.29
CA ASP A 50 2.92 -8.61 -0.75
C ASP A 50 2.85 -8.14 0.71
N PHE A 51 2.07 -7.08 0.94
CA PHE A 51 1.90 -6.54 2.27
C PHE A 51 1.06 -7.44 3.18
N GLY A 52 0.09 -8.18 2.64
CA GLY A 52 -0.71 -9.14 3.42
C GLY A 52 0.16 -10.26 3.97
N LEU A 53 1.12 -10.74 3.17
CA LEU A 53 2.14 -11.68 3.61
C LEU A 53 3.03 -11.07 4.69
N LEU A 54 3.51 -9.84 4.50
CA LEU A 54 4.32 -9.12 5.50
C LEU A 54 3.56 -8.91 6.81
N GLN A 55 2.25 -8.66 6.78
CA GLN A 55 1.43 -8.47 7.99
C GLN A 55 1.51 -9.67 8.93
N THR A 56 1.67 -10.89 8.41
CA THR A 56 1.85 -12.10 9.24
C THR A 56 3.12 -12.07 10.10
N ARG A 57 4.10 -11.22 9.76
CA ARG A 57 5.36 -11.03 10.48
C ARG A 57 5.28 -9.89 11.51
N MET A 58 4.31 -8.99 11.40
CA MET A 58 4.25 -7.76 12.19
C MET A 58 3.87 -8.05 13.66
N ASN A 59 4.49 -7.29 14.58
CA ASN A 59 4.23 -7.35 16.04
C ASN A 59 4.46 -8.72 16.71
N LEU A 60 5.13 -9.66 16.05
CA LEU A 60 5.55 -10.90 16.68
C LEU A 60 6.68 -10.64 17.67
N THR A 61 6.51 -11.09 18.92
CA THR A 61 7.48 -10.89 20.00
C THR A 61 8.10 -12.19 20.51
N LYS A 62 7.38 -13.32 20.38
CA LYS A 62 7.88 -14.64 20.81
C LYS A 62 8.85 -15.20 19.76
N ALA A 63 10.04 -15.58 20.19
CA ALA A 63 11.10 -16.09 19.30
C ALA A 63 10.67 -17.32 18.48
N SER A 64 9.84 -18.20 19.05
CA SER A 64 9.30 -19.37 18.34
C SER A 64 8.37 -18.98 17.18
N ASP A 65 7.49 -17.99 17.41
CA ASP A 65 6.55 -17.51 16.39
C ASP A 65 7.28 -16.74 15.29
N VAL A 66 8.30 -15.95 15.64
CA VAL A 66 9.19 -15.29 14.68
C VAL A 66 9.90 -16.33 13.81
N LYS A 67 10.52 -17.35 14.42
CA LYS A 67 11.24 -18.41 13.69
C LYS A 67 10.31 -19.20 12.76
N ARG A 68 9.08 -19.49 13.20
CA ARG A 68 8.07 -20.17 12.37
C ARG A 68 7.68 -19.29 11.18
N SER A 69 7.35 -18.03 11.43
CA SER A 69 6.84 -17.11 10.41
C SER A 69 7.92 -16.70 9.41
N ALA A 70 9.19 -16.60 9.82
CA ALA A 70 10.32 -16.35 8.92
C ALA A 70 10.51 -17.45 7.85
N ARG A 71 10.05 -18.68 8.13
CA ARG A 71 10.09 -19.78 7.14
C ARG A 71 8.94 -19.71 6.14
N SER A 72 7.75 -19.31 6.58
CA SER A 72 6.55 -19.24 5.74
C SER A 72 6.43 -17.92 4.98
N ALA A 73 7.02 -16.85 5.51
CA ALA A 73 7.01 -15.50 4.97
C ALA A 73 8.40 -14.87 5.16
N PRO A 74 9.42 -15.34 4.40
CA PRO A 74 10.75 -14.72 4.41
C PRO A 74 10.64 -13.26 3.97
N VAL A 75 11.45 -12.39 4.57
CA VAL A 75 11.48 -10.97 4.20
C VAL A 75 12.81 -10.58 3.57
N HIS A 76 12.76 -9.54 2.76
CA HIS A 76 13.90 -8.87 2.17
C HIS A 76 13.93 -7.41 2.64
N PHE A 77 15.13 -6.82 2.71
CA PHE A 77 15.33 -5.40 2.94
C PHE A 77 15.82 -4.74 1.64
N MET A 78 14.96 -3.88 1.09
CA MET A 78 15.20 -3.12 -0.13
C MET A 78 15.81 -1.76 0.24
N ALA A 79 17.14 -1.68 0.27
CA ALA A 79 17.89 -0.48 0.61
C ALA A 79 17.84 0.56 -0.53
N PHE A 80 17.46 1.80 -0.21
CA PHE A 80 17.28 2.85 -1.22
C PHE A 80 17.95 4.20 -0.88
N ASP A 81 18.55 4.36 0.30
CA ASP A 81 19.34 5.53 0.68
C ASP A 81 20.40 5.20 1.76
N LEU A 82 21.45 6.02 1.84
CA LEU A 82 22.51 5.93 2.85
C LEU A 82 22.57 7.26 3.60
N LEU A 83 22.38 7.22 4.91
CA LEU A 83 22.23 8.41 5.76
C LEU A 83 23.50 8.76 6.53
N ALA A 84 24.34 7.76 6.82
CA ALA A 84 25.65 7.93 7.43
C ALA A 84 26.54 6.73 7.10
N VAL A 85 27.86 6.94 7.08
CA VAL A 85 28.86 5.89 6.91
C VAL A 85 30.17 6.30 7.59
N ASP A 86 30.79 5.40 8.35
CA ASP A 86 32.08 5.60 9.02
C ASP A 86 32.22 6.93 9.79
N GLY A 87 31.15 7.32 10.49
CA GLY A 87 31.06 8.56 11.26
C GLY A 87 30.62 9.80 10.47
N ASP A 88 30.63 9.75 9.14
CA ASP A 88 30.19 10.85 8.30
C ASP A 88 28.67 10.89 8.14
N SER A 89 28.07 12.03 8.45
CA SER A 89 26.65 12.28 8.17
C SER A 89 26.44 12.66 6.71
N LEU A 90 25.55 11.95 6.02
CA LEU A 90 25.21 12.21 4.63
C LEU A 90 23.92 13.02 4.45
N LEU A 91 23.29 13.48 5.54
CA LEU A 91 21.97 14.10 5.47
C LEU A 91 21.93 15.36 4.57
N LYS A 92 23.03 16.12 4.54
CA LYS A 92 23.19 17.33 3.73
C LYS A 92 23.78 17.07 2.34
N VAL A 93 24.12 15.83 2.02
CA VAL A 93 24.73 15.42 0.75
C VAL A 93 23.62 15.19 -0.30
N PRO A 94 23.80 15.58 -1.59
CA PRO A 94 22.86 15.28 -2.68
C PRO A 94 22.51 13.80 -2.83
N TYR A 95 21.30 13.48 -3.30
CA TYR A 95 20.84 12.09 -3.45
C TYR A 95 21.74 11.25 -4.34
N ASP A 96 22.21 11.78 -5.47
CA ASP A 96 23.08 11.03 -6.40
C ASP A 96 24.36 10.55 -5.70
N GLU A 97 24.99 11.41 -4.90
CA GLU A 97 26.18 11.05 -4.13
C GLU A 97 25.87 10.03 -3.04
N ARG A 98 24.76 10.19 -2.31
CA ARG A 98 24.34 9.19 -1.31
C ARG A 98 24.04 7.85 -1.95
N ARG A 99 23.43 7.85 -3.13
CA ARG A 99 23.10 6.64 -3.88
C ARG A 99 24.35 5.91 -4.38
N ALA A 100 25.33 6.64 -4.93
CA ALA A 100 26.60 6.06 -5.32
C ALA A 100 27.35 5.47 -4.11
N ARG A 101 27.35 6.16 -2.96
CA ARG A 101 27.94 5.65 -1.72
C ARG A 101 27.20 4.41 -1.19
N LEU A 102 25.86 4.37 -1.28
CA LEU A 102 25.06 3.20 -0.94
C LEU A 102 25.48 1.97 -1.76
N GLU A 103 25.55 2.11 -3.08
CA GLU A 103 25.92 1.02 -3.99
C GLU A 103 27.38 0.56 -3.79
N SER A 104 28.28 1.49 -3.42
CA SER A 104 29.65 1.13 -3.07
C SER A 104 29.74 0.41 -1.71
N ALA A 105 28.93 0.81 -0.73
CA ALA A 105 28.97 0.31 0.63
C ALA A 105 28.23 -1.03 0.81
N LEU A 106 27.14 -1.27 0.06
CA LEU A 106 26.35 -2.49 0.16
C LEU A 106 26.63 -3.39 -1.04
N LYS A 107 27.23 -4.55 -0.80
CA LYS A 107 27.53 -5.56 -1.83
C LYS A 107 26.83 -6.88 -1.54
N PRO A 108 25.49 -6.93 -1.60
CA PRO A 108 24.75 -8.16 -1.35
C PRO A 108 25.01 -9.21 -2.43
N GLY A 109 25.08 -10.48 -2.02
CA GLY A 109 25.08 -11.61 -2.95
C GLY A 109 23.71 -11.85 -3.57
N THR A 110 23.63 -12.70 -4.61
CA THR A 110 22.38 -13.01 -5.33
C THR A 110 21.30 -13.65 -4.44
N SER A 111 21.71 -14.39 -3.41
CA SER A 111 20.80 -15.05 -2.46
C SER A 111 20.60 -14.24 -1.17
N SER A 112 21.03 -12.98 -1.14
CA SER A 112 20.96 -12.13 0.04
C SER A 112 19.52 -11.70 0.34
N SER A 113 19.19 -11.63 1.63
CA SER A 113 17.96 -10.98 2.09
C SER A 113 18.05 -9.46 1.94
N ILE A 114 19.25 -8.92 1.71
CA ILE A 114 19.50 -7.50 1.51
C ILE A 114 19.61 -7.23 0.01
N GLN A 115 18.90 -6.23 -0.48
CA GLN A 115 18.93 -5.84 -1.88
C GLN A 115 19.08 -4.34 -2.02
N VAL A 116 19.75 -3.92 -3.08
CA VAL A 116 19.81 -2.52 -3.50
C VAL A 116 19.13 -2.45 -4.87
N PRO A 117 17.80 -2.21 -4.93
CA PRO A 117 17.08 -2.15 -6.20
C PRO A 117 17.70 -1.09 -7.11
N PRO A 118 17.83 -1.34 -8.42
CA PRO A 118 18.45 -0.39 -9.34
C PRO A 118 17.66 0.93 -9.37
N SER A 119 18.36 2.06 -9.45
CA SER A 119 17.74 3.34 -9.78
C SER A 119 17.39 3.34 -11.27
N LEU A 120 16.16 3.71 -11.61
CA LEU A 120 15.75 3.89 -13.00
C LEU A 120 16.11 5.31 -13.43
N ASP A 121 17.27 5.49 -14.08
CA ASP A 121 17.62 6.76 -14.74
C ASP A 121 16.94 6.85 -16.11
N ARG A 122 15.61 6.90 -16.08
CA ARG A 122 14.74 6.97 -17.26
C ARG A 122 13.70 8.07 -17.07
N SER A 123 12.95 8.37 -18.12
CA SER A 123 11.79 9.25 -18.00
C SER A 123 10.78 8.69 -16.98
N VAL A 124 10.00 9.58 -16.37
CA VAL A 124 8.99 9.21 -15.36
C VAL A 124 7.99 8.21 -15.95
N GLU A 125 7.60 8.39 -17.21
CA GLU A 125 6.68 7.53 -17.95
C GLU A 125 7.24 6.11 -18.09
N ALA A 126 8.52 5.98 -18.45
CA ALA A 126 9.19 4.68 -18.54
C ALA A 126 9.29 4.01 -17.17
N ALA A 127 9.58 4.76 -16.10
CA ALA A 127 9.61 4.22 -14.75
C ALA A 127 8.22 3.75 -14.28
N ILE A 128 7.16 4.49 -14.62
CA ILE A 128 5.77 4.09 -14.38
C ILE A 128 5.44 2.81 -15.14
N ALA A 129 5.80 2.70 -16.41
CA ALA A 129 5.54 1.51 -17.23
C ALA A 129 6.21 0.26 -16.62
N VAL A 130 7.50 0.34 -16.30
CA VAL A 130 8.24 -0.75 -15.64
C VAL A 130 7.60 -1.12 -14.30
N SER A 131 7.21 -0.12 -13.50
CA SER A 131 6.54 -0.35 -12.22
C SER A 131 5.19 -1.07 -12.40
N ARG A 132 4.44 -0.78 -13.48
CA ARG A 132 3.19 -1.51 -13.80
C ARG A 132 3.44 -2.94 -14.25
N GLU A 133 4.41 -3.16 -15.13
CA GLU A 133 4.80 -4.50 -15.61
C GLU A 133 5.22 -5.40 -14.45
N LEU A 134 5.97 -4.85 -13.50
CA LEU A 134 6.39 -5.55 -12.28
C LEU A 134 5.26 -5.68 -11.23
N GLY A 135 4.09 -5.05 -11.45
CA GLY A 135 2.97 -5.11 -10.51
C GLY A 135 3.21 -4.39 -9.18
N MET A 136 4.08 -3.37 -9.17
CA MET A 136 4.43 -2.59 -7.97
C MET A 136 3.33 -1.57 -7.61
N GLU A 137 3.36 -0.98 -6.41
CA GLU A 137 2.39 0.09 -6.01
C GLU A 137 2.55 1.36 -6.85
N GLY A 138 3.74 1.60 -7.39
CA GLY A 138 4.10 2.84 -8.08
C GLY A 138 5.60 3.08 -8.04
N ILE A 139 5.99 4.35 -8.12
CA ILE A 139 7.38 4.80 -8.06
C ILE A 139 7.57 5.90 -7.01
N VAL A 140 8.81 6.08 -6.57
CA VAL A 140 9.24 7.24 -5.78
C VAL A 140 10.27 7.99 -6.61
N ALA A 141 9.88 9.16 -7.11
CA ALA A 141 10.80 10.07 -7.80
C ALA A 141 11.56 10.89 -6.76
N LYS A 142 12.89 10.81 -6.79
CA LYS A 142 13.78 11.56 -5.88
C LYS A 142 14.52 12.63 -6.68
N ARG A 143 14.51 13.87 -6.17
CA ARG A 143 15.32 14.96 -6.73
C ARG A 143 16.80 14.62 -6.54
N ARG A 144 17.55 14.53 -7.64
CA ARG A 144 18.98 14.19 -7.69
C ARG A 144 19.85 15.07 -6.78
N SER A 145 19.60 16.38 -6.80
CA SER A 145 20.26 17.36 -5.92
C SER A 145 19.64 17.47 -4.51
N GLY A 146 18.63 16.67 -4.19
CA GLY A 146 17.88 16.75 -2.94
C GLY A 146 18.65 16.17 -1.75
N THR A 147 18.72 16.95 -0.67
CA THR A 147 19.21 16.48 0.63
C THR A 147 18.16 15.64 1.36
N TYR A 148 18.61 14.84 2.33
CA TYR A 148 17.72 14.05 3.18
C TYR A 148 17.20 14.90 4.34
N GLN A 149 15.89 14.89 4.59
CA GLN A 149 15.25 15.70 5.63
C GLN A 149 14.52 14.77 6.61
N PRO A 150 15.18 14.36 7.71
CA PRO A 150 14.59 13.42 8.67
C PRO A 150 13.26 13.94 9.24
N GLY A 151 12.24 13.09 9.25
CA GLY A 151 10.92 13.41 9.82
C GLY A 151 10.08 14.42 9.04
N ALA A 152 10.59 14.99 7.94
CA ALA A 152 9.88 16.01 7.16
C ALA A 152 9.24 15.43 5.89
N ARG A 153 8.07 15.96 5.52
CA ARG A 153 7.48 15.72 4.21
C ARG A 153 8.10 16.70 3.19
N SER A 154 9.15 16.26 2.52
CA SER A 154 9.86 17.08 1.53
C SER A 154 9.22 17.01 0.14
N ARG A 155 9.35 18.08 -0.65
CA ARG A 155 9.07 18.07 -2.10
C ARG A 155 10.17 17.41 -2.93
N SER A 156 11.30 17.05 -2.31
CA SER A 156 12.38 16.33 -2.99
C SER A 156 12.03 14.89 -3.29
N TRP A 157 11.01 14.32 -2.64
CA TRP A 157 10.55 12.95 -2.86
C TRP A 157 9.07 12.99 -3.23
N ILE A 158 8.73 12.50 -4.43
CA ILE A 158 7.36 12.46 -4.93
C ILE A 158 6.99 11.00 -5.12
N LYS A 159 6.00 10.53 -4.35
CA LYS A 159 5.39 9.22 -4.57
C LYS A 159 4.35 9.34 -5.68
N ILE A 160 4.53 8.57 -6.74
CA ILE A 160 3.58 8.47 -7.85
C ILE A 160 3.04 7.04 -7.81
N LYS A 161 1.78 6.87 -7.43
CA LYS A 161 1.16 5.56 -7.32
C LYS A 161 0.48 5.19 -8.63
N HIS A 162 0.40 3.89 -8.93
CA HIS A 162 -0.60 3.43 -9.87
C HIS A 162 -1.95 3.53 -9.20
N HIS A 163 -2.90 4.04 -9.95
CA HIS A 163 -4.26 4.19 -9.52
C HIS A 163 -5.05 3.28 -10.46
N ARG A 164 -5.57 2.18 -9.92
CA ARG A 164 -6.47 1.30 -10.66
C ARG A 164 -7.86 1.87 -10.54
N MET A 165 -8.63 1.75 -11.61
CA MET A 165 -10.04 2.12 -11.63
C MET A 165 -10.85 0.83 -11.67
N GLN A 166 -12.02 0.86 -11.04
CA GLN A 166 -12.97 -0.23 -11.09
C GLN A 166 -14.37 0.39 -11.12
N GLU A 167 -15.16 0.02 -12.13
CA GLU A 167 -16.59 0.26 -12.12
C GLU A 167 -17.23 -0.62 -11.04
N VAL A 168 -18.12 -0.07 -10.22
CA VAL A 168 -18.75 -0.81 -9.12
C VAL A 168 -20.23 -0.50 -9.04
N VAL A 169 -21.01 -1.50 -8.63
CA VAL A 169 -22.43 -1.33 -8.35
C VAL A 169 -22.61 -0.98 -6.87
N ILE A 170 -23.42 0.03 -6.58
CA ILE A 170 -23.71 0.44 -5.20
C ILE A 170 -24.84 -0.43 -4.65
N GLY A 171 -24.55 -1.21 -3.60
CA GLY A 171 -25.56 -2.04 -2.93
C GLY A 171 -26.01 -1.52 -1.57
N GLY A 172 -25.31 -0.53 -1.02
CA GLY A 172 -25.72 0.11 0.22
C GLY A 172 -24.77 1.22 0.64
N TRP A 173 -25.05 1.81 1.79
CA TRP A 173 -24.18 2.80 2.41
C TRP A 173 -24.25 2.71 3.93
N ARG A 174 -23.23 3.22 4.60
CA ARG A 174 -23.16 3.30 6.06
C ARG A 174 -23.15 4.76 6.51
N PRO A 175 -23.84 5.11 7.61
CA PRO A 175 -23.74 6.44 8.19
C PRO A 175 -22.30 6.79 8.58
N GLY A 176 -21.96 8.07 8.53
CA GLY A 176 -20.70 8.57 9.09
C GLY A 176 -20.71 8.56 10.62
N ASN A 177 -19.56 8.89 11.20
CA ASN A 177 -19.43 9.12 12.64
C ASN A 177 -19.30 10.63 12.94
N GLY A 178 -19.69 11.04 14.15
CA GLY A 178 -19.53 12.41 14.63
C GLY A 178 -20.22 13.44 13.73
N ARG A 179 -19.47 14.41 13.20
CA ARG A 179 -20.01 15.46 12.30
C ARG A 179 -20.67 14.93 11.02
N ARG A 180 -20.42 13.68 10.64
CA ARG A 180 -21.04 13.02 9.48
C ARG A 180 -22.12 12.01 9.86
N ALA A 181 -22.61 11.99 11.10
CA ALA A 181 -23.62 11.04 11.55
C ALA A 181 -24.94 11.10 10.75
N SER A 182 -25.28 12.27 10.20
CA SER A 182 -26.44 12.47 9.34
C SER A 182 -26.15 12.28 7.84
N SER A 183 -24.95 11.86 7.46
CA SER A 183 -24.50 11.74 6.06
C SER A 183 -23.81 10.39 5.82
N ILE A 184 -23.37 10.16 4.59
CA ILE A 184 -22.69 8.94 4.18
C ILE A 184 -21.28 8.92 4.76
N GLY A 185 -20.97 7.88 5.52
CA GLY A 185 -19.62 7.54 5.97
C GLY A 185 -18.88 6.68 4.96
N SER A 186 -19.57 5.73 4.34
CA SER A 186 -19.02 4.92 3.25
C SER A 186 -20.09 4.28 2.39
N LEU A 187 -19.78 4.05 1.11
CA LEU A 187 -20.56 3.19 0.22
C LEU A 187 -20.14 1.73 0.36
N LEU A 188 -21.09 0.81 0.28
CA LEU A 188 -20.87 -0.63 0.14
C LEU A 188 -21.03 -1.00 -1.33
N VAL A 189 -19.97 -1.58 -1.89
CA VAL A 189 -19.87 -1.75 -3.35
C VAL A 189 -19.65 -3.21 -3.73
N GLY A 190 -20.18 -3.59 -4.89
CA GLY A 190 -20.04 -4.92 -5.44
C GLY A 190 -19.76 -4.93 -6.94
N VAL A 191 -19.37 -6.11 -7.43
CA VAL A 191 -19.14 -6.39 -8.86
C VAL A 191 -19.85 -7.68 -9.22
N PRO A 192 -20.60 -7.74 -10.34
CA PRO A 192 -21.27 -8.98 -10.76
C PRO A 192 -20.28 -10.14 -10.95
N ASP A 193 -20.63 -11.33 -10.48
CA ASP A 193 -19.77 -12.53 -10.55
C ASP A 193 -20.42 -13.77 -11.19
N GLY A 194 -21.54 -13.57 -11.88
CA GLY A 194 -22.31 -14.63 -12.54
C GLY A 194 -23.30 -15.36 -11.63
N SER A 195 -23.10 -15.31 -10.30
CA SER A 195 -24.03 -15.86 -9.31
C SER A 195 -24.86 -14.79 -8.58
N GLY A 196 -24.35 -13.56 -8.57
CA GLY A 196 -25.00 -12.42 -7.93
C GLY A 196 -24.11 -11.20 -7.98
N LEU A 197 -24.20 -10.37 -6.94
CA LEU A 197 -23.42 -9.15 -6.82
C LEU A 197 -22.45 -9.28 -5.65
N ARG A 198 -21.23 -9.71 -5.96
CA ARG A 198 -20.20 -9.98 -4.96
C ARG A 198 -19.73 -8.70 -4.28
N TYR A 199 -19.72 -8.67 -2.96
CA TYR A 199 -19.15 -7.56 -2.18
C TYR A 199 -17.64 -7.43 -2.43
N VAL A 200 -17.21 -6.25 -2.89
CA VAL A 200 -15.80 -5.94 -3.14
C VAL A 200 -15.22 -4.94 -2.15
N GLY A 201 -16.00 -4.45 -1.19
CA GLY A 201 -15.50 -3.62 -0.09
C GLY A 201 -16.32 -2.37 0.16
N ARG A 202 -15.76 -1.51 1.02
CA ARG A 202 -16.36 -0.22 1.37
C ARG A 202 -15.50 0.94 0.89
N VAL A 203 -16.14 2.03 0.51
CA VAL A 203 -15.49 3.25 0.00
C VAL A 203 -15.87 4.41 0.89
N GLY A 204 -14.93 4.89 1.70
CA GLY A 204 -15.17 5.93 2.73
C GLY A 204 -14.47 7.26 2.48
N THR A 205 -13.75 7.40 1.38
CA THR A 205 -12.95 8.60 1.02
C THR A 205 -13.18 8.99 -0.43
N GLY A 206 -12.65 10.13 -0.87
CA GLY A 206 -12.78 10.63 -2.25
C GLY A 206 -14.02 11.48 -2.50
N PHE A 207 -14.94 11.57 -1.53
CA PHE A 207 -16.12 12.42 -1.64
C PHE A 207 -15.82 13.89 -1.32
N THR A 208 -16.33 14.78 -2.17
CA THR A 208 -16.63 16.17 -1.81
C THR A 208 -17.98 16.26 -1.09
N ASP A 209 -18.21 17.33 -0.33
CA ASP A 209 -19.50 17.50 0.38
C ASP A 209 -20.68 17.53 -0.60
N ARG A 210 -20.51 18.17 -1.76
CA ARG A 210 -21.50 18.17 -2.85
C ARG A 210 -21.81 16.76 -3.36
N GLN A 211 -20.79 15.89 -3.49
CA GLN A 211 -21.01 14.51 -3.90
C GLN A 211 -21.75 13.72 -2.81
N LEU A 212 -21.48 13.94 -1.52
CA LEU A 212 -22.21 13.27 -0.46
C LEU A 212 -23.72 13.62 -0.51
N ASP A 213 -24.05 14.89 -0.73
CA ASP A 213 -25.44 15.35 -0.86
C ASP A 213 -26.12 14.76 -2.11
N ASP A 214 -25.41 14.72 -3.23
CA ASP A 214 -25.89 14.12 -4.48
C ASP A 214 -26.15 12.62 -4.32
N ILE A 215 -25.22 11.90 -3.70
CA ILE A 215 -25.36 10.46 -3.45
C ILE A 215 -26.54 10.19 -2.53
N MET A 216 -26.69 10.94 -1.43
CA MET A 216 -27.84 10.78 -0.52
C MET A 216 -29.18 10.96 -1.24
N ARG A 217 -29.28 11.99 -2.09
CA ARG A 217 -30.49 12.26 -2.87
C ARG A 217 -30.79 11.16 -3.88
N THR A 218 -29.74 10.65 -4.53
CA THR A 218 -29.84 9.63 -5.57
C THR A 218 -30.19 8.27 -4.99
N LEU A 219 -29.61 7.92 -3.84
CA LEU A 219 -29.81 6.62 -3.19
C LEU A 219 -31.09 6.54 -2.34
N GLY A 220 -31.58 7.66 -1.82
CA GLY A 220 -32.77 7.70 -0.95
C GLY A 220 -34.00 6.96 -1.51
N PRO A 221 -34.38 7.19 -2.78
CA PRO A 221 -35.51 6.51 -3.42
C PRO A 221 -35.30 5.00 -3.67
N LEU A 222 -34.07 4.51 -3.56
CA LEU A 222 -33.70 3.12 -3.84
C LEU A 222 -33.63 2.25 -2.59
N ALA A 223 -34.05 2.76 -1.42
CA ALA A 223 -33.94 2.04 -0.16
C ALA A 223 -34.64 0.66 -0.20
N ARG A 224 -34.00 -0.33 0.42
CA ARG A 224 -34.55 -1.69 0.58
C ARG A 224 -34.15 -2.30 1.93
N ASP A 225 -34.86 -3.34 2.33
CA ASP A 225 -34.67 -3.97 3.65
C ASP A 225 -33.55 -5.00 3.69
N SER A 226 -33.27 -5.66 2.57
CA SER A 226 -32.32 -6.78 2.49
C SER A 226 -31.05 -6.43 1.71
N PRO A 227 -29.89 -7.01 2.07
CA PRO A 227 -28.63 -6.78 1.36
C PRO A 227 -28.70 -7.31 -0.07
N PRO A 228 -28.35 -6.51 -1.08
CA PRO A 228 -28.20 -6.99 -2.46
C PRO A 228 -26.80 -7.52 -2.76
N LEU A 229 -25.86 -7.40 -1.81
CA LEU A 229 -24.45 -7.78 -1.97
C LEU A 229 -24.16 -9.09 -1.26
N ASP A 230 -23.51 -10.01 -1.96
CA ASP A 230 -23.10 -11.30 -1.43
C ASP A 230 -21.78 -11.19 -0.65
N GLY A 231 -21.70 -11.81 0.53
CA GLY A 231 -20.46 -11.89 1.32
C GLY A 231 -20.08 -10.62 2.10
N VAL A 232 -21.04 -9.74 2.39
CA VAL A 232 -20.81 -8.59 3.28
C VAL A 232 -20.51 -9.07 4.70
N PRO A 233 -19.37 -8.68 5.31
CA PRO A 233 -19.08 -9.01 6.70
C PRO A 233 -20.14 -8.42 7.65
N GLY A 234 -20.44 -9.12 8.74
CA GLY A 234 -21.37 -8.61 9.76
C GLY A 234 -21.02 -7.20 10.27
N ALA A 235 -19.73 -6.89 10.44
CA ALA A 235 -19.27 -5.57 10.87
C ALA A 235 -19.51 -4.44 9.84
N ASP A 236 -19.63 -4.79 8.56
CA ASP A 236 -19.98 -3.84 7.49
C ASP A 236 -21.50 -3.78 7.25
N GLY A 237 -22.23 -4.86 7.55
CA GLY A 237 -23.68 -4.93 7.37
C GLY A 237 -24.51 -4.42 8.56
N ALA A 238 -23.95 -4.36 9.78
CA ALA A 238 -24.71 -4.10 11.00
C ALA A 238 -25.49 -2.76 11.05
N ASP A 239 -24.94 -1.71 10.43
CA ASP A 239 -25.50 -0.36 10.36
C ASP A 239 -25.67 0.11 8.89
N ALA A 240 -25.64 -0.84 7.96
CA ALA A 240 -25.81 -0.56 6.54
C ALA A 240 -27.27 -0.19 6.22
N ARG A 241 -27.43 0.75 5.31
CA ARG A 241 -28.68 1.06 4.63
C ARG A 241 -28.59 0.53 3.22
N TRP A 242 -29.38 -0.48 2.92
CA TRP A 242 -29.34 -1.18 1.64
C TRP A 242 -30.11 -0.40 0.58
N VAL A 243 -29.63 -0.49 -0.66
CA VAL A 243 -30.26 0.16 -1.80
C VAL A 243 -30.38 -0.82 -2.95
N GLU A 244 -31.34 -0.59 -3.85
CA GLU A 244 -31.44 -1.36 -5.07
C GLU A 244 -30.13 -1.23 -5.89
N PRO A 245 -29.50 -2.33 -6.33
CA PRO A 245 -28.22 -2.34 -7.03
C PRO A 245 -28.36 -1.91 -8.50
N ALA A 246 -28.95 -0.73 -8.71
CA ALA A 246 -29.27 -0.19 -10.03
C ALA A 246 -28.23 0.82 -10.55
N LEU A 247 -27.36 1.32 -9.67
CA LEU A 247 -26.47 2.44 -9.98
C LEU A 247 -25.01 2.03 -9.98
N VAL A 248 -24.30 2.49 -11.01
CA VAL A 248 -22.87 2.27 -11.21
C VAL A 248 -22.08 3.52 -10.83
N GLY A 249 -21.03 3.31 -10.06
CA GLY A 249 -20.00 4.29 -9.79
C GLY A 249 -18.64 3.81 -10.26
N GLU A 250 -17.67 4.69 -10.19
CA GLU A 250 -16.26 4.36 -10.39
C GLU A 250 -15.50 4.63 -9.09
N VAL A 251 -14.57 3.73 -8.79
CA VAL A 251 -13.68 3.87 -7.66
C VAL A 251 -12.24 3.74 -8.12
N GLU A 252 -11.40 4.53 -7.49
CA GLU A 252 -9.97 4.41 -7.61
C GLU A 252 -9.44 3.61 -6.42
N PHE A 253 -8.53 2.66 -6.64
CA PHE A 253 -8.01 1.80 -5.58
C PHE A 253 -6.54 1.42 -5.82
N ALA A 254 -5.87 0.97 -4.76
CA ALA A 254 -4.45 0.61 -4.80
C ALA A 254 -4.24 -0.80 -5.38
N GLU A 255 -4.96 -1.79 -4.85
CA GLU A 255 -4.82 -3.20 -5.24
C GLU A 255 -6.05 -4.04 -4.85
N TRP A 256 -6.17 -5.21 -5.49
CA TRP A 256 -7.07 -6.27 -5.07
C TRP A 256 -6.42 -7.10 -3.97
N THR A 257 -7.11 -7.33 -2.86
CA THR A 257 -6.65 -8.28 -1.84
C THR A 257 -6.85 -9.73 -2.31
N SER A 258 -6.18 -10.68 -1.67
CA SER A 258 -6.36 -12.11 -1.92
C SER A 258 -7.81 -12.59 -1.73
N GLY A 259 -8.59 -11.91 -0.88
CA GLY A 259 -10.03 -12.13 -0.69
C GLY A 259 -10.91 -11.42 -1.72
N GLY A 260 -10.35 -10.88 -2.80
CA GLY A 260 -11.09 -10.22 -3.88
C GLY A 260 -11.71 -8.88 -3.45
N ARG A 261 -11.08 -8.13 -2.54
CA ARG A 261 -11.59 -6.82 -2.10
C ARG A 261 -10.70 -5.67 -2.54
N LEU A 262 -11.30 -4.51 -2.75
CA LEU A 262 -10.60 -3.27 -3.05
C LEU A 262 -9.87 -2.75 -1.81
N ARG A 263 -8.58 -2.47 -1.95
CA ARG A 263 -7.76 -1.87 -0.89
C ARG A 263 -7.52 -0.39 -1.17
N GLN A 264 -7.70 0.42 -0.11
CA GLN A 264 -7.54 1.89 -0.15
C GLN A 264 -8.40 2.55 -1.23
N ALA A 265 -9.64 2.07 -1.40
CA ALA A 265 -10.56 2.61 -2.40
C ALA A 265 -11.05 4.03 -2.03
N SER A 266 -11.14 4.89 -3.04
CA SER A 266 -11.71 6.23 -2.99
C SER A 266 -12.70 6.45 -4.12
N TRP A 267 -13.79 7.14 -3.81
CA TRP A 267 -14.85 7.46 -4.76
C TRP A 267 -14.36 8.41 -5.84
N ARG A 268 -14.69 8.11 -7.10
CA ARG A 268 -14.40 8.99 -8.25
C ARG A 268 -15.66 9.71 -8.72
N GLY A 269 -16.78 8.99 -8.82
CA GLY A 269 -18.03 9.56 -9.30
C GLY A 269 -19.00 8.50 -9.82
N TRP A 270 -20.19 8.98 -10.19
CA TRP A 270 -21.19 8.17 -10.88
C TRP A 270 -20.79 7.86 -12.32
N ARG A 271 -21.25 6.72 -12.82
CA ARG A 271 -21.16 6.30 -14.23
C ARG A 271 -22.57 6.11 -14.79
N PRO A 272 -23.32 7.20 -15.06
CA PRO A 272 -24.69 7.10 -15.57
C PRO A 272 -24.75 6.52 -16.99
N ASP A 273 -23.60 6.43 -17.66
CA ASP A 273 -23.39 5.77 -18.95
C ASP A 273 -23.35 4.24 -18.85
N LYS A 274 -23.35 3.67 -17.64
CA LYS A 274 -23.20 2.23 -17.38
C LYS A 274 -24.38 1.64 -16.64
N SER A 275 -24.77 0.43 -17.05
CA SER A 275 -25.69 -0.42 -16.31
C SER A 275 -24.95 -1.43 -15.41
N PRO A 276 -25.55 -1.88 -14.30
CA PRO A 276 -24.94 -2.88 -13.42
C PRO A 276 -24.49 -4.16 -14.14
N THR A 277 -25.20 -4.57 -15.20
CA THR A 277 -24.90 -5.80 -15.95
C THR A 277 -23.71 -5.66 -16.89
N GLU A 278 -23.16 -4.45 -17.07
CA GLU A 278 -21.94 -4.20 -17.85
C GLU A 278 -20.68 -4.19 -16.98
N VAL A 279 -20.83 -4.05 -15.66
CA VAL A 279 -19.71 -4.00 -14.72
C VAL A 279 -18.99 -5.33 -14.66
N ARG A 280 -17.67 -5.34 -14.88
CA ARG A 280 -16.79 -6.51 -14.80
C ARG A 280 -15.57 -6.18 -13.96
N ILE A 281 -14.90 -7.18 -13.40
CA ILE A 281 -13.59 -6.97 -12.78
C ILE A 281 -12.60 -6.59 -13.88
N GLU A 282 -11.94 -5.44 -13.70
CA GLU A 282 -10.87 -4.95 -14.57
C GLU A 282 -9.48 -5.36 -14.06
#